data_AF-A0A536JUH7-F1
#
_entry.id   AF-A0A536JUH7-F1
#
_cell.length_a   1.000
_cell.length_b   1.000
_cell.length_c   1.000
_cell.angle_alpha   90.00
_cell.angle_beta   90.00
_cell.angle_gamma   90.00
#
_symmetry.space_group_name_H-M   'P 1'
#
loop_
_entity.id
_entity.type
_entity.pdbx_description
1 polymer ?
#
loop_
_entity_poly.entity_id
_entity_poly.type
_entity_poly.pdbx_seq_one_letter_code
_entity_poly.pdbx_strand_id
1 'polypeptide(L)'
;MFTVRQSVGALVSLAIIVGIAATVGYGIGIRVGAGPRMSETKVFRDVPASVGDSVMTAFVDNIAYGVSGEVPWVDASGSWHGQGWPACAPARSQSRITFGGAVVYGPTGVGDYRMLWVDCRK
;
A
#
# COMPACT_ATOMS: atom_id res chain seq x y z
N MET A 1 21.26 -2.16 -46.05
CA MET A 1 20.08 -2.24 -45.14
C MET A 1 20.37 -3.32 -44.10
N PHE A 2 19.95 -3.14 -42.83
CA PHE A 2 20.07 -4.09 -41.69
C PHE A 2 21.22 -3.95 -40.67
N THR A 3 21.65 -2.74 -40.28
CA THR A 3 22.54 -2.63 -39.09
C THR A 3 22.22 -1.50 -38.11
N VAL A 4 21.37 -0.53 -38.47
CA VAL A 4 21.08 0.63 -37.58
C VAL A 4 19.87 0.37 -36.66
N ARG A 5 18.98 -0.56 -37.01
CA ARG A 5 17.70 -0.78 -36.29
C ARG A 5 17.83 -1.62 -35.01
N GLN A 6 18.95 -2.33 -34.83
CA GLN A 6 19.16 -3.22 -33.68
C GLN A 6 19.72 -2.49 -32.45
N SER A 7 20.50 -1.44 -32.65
CA SER A 7 21.16 -0.70 -31.55
C SER A 7 20.19 0.18 -30.75
N VAL A 8 19.09 0.62 -31.38
CA VAL A 8 18.05 1.42 -30.71
C VAL A 8 17.22 0.55 -29.77
N GLY A 9 16.94 -0.72 -30.15
CA GLY A 9 16.18 -1.64 -29.31
C GLY A 9 16.89 -2.00 -28.00
N ALA A 10 18.21 -2.22 -28.05
CA ALA A 10 19.00 -2.56 -26.87
C ALA A 10 19.09 -1.42 -25.84
N LEU A 11 19.20 -0.17 -26.31
CA LEU A 11 19.26 1.01 -25.44
C LEU A 11 17.92 1.32 -24.77
N VAL A 12 16.80 1.10 -25.48
CA VAL A 12 15.45 1.27 -24.92
C VAL A 12 15.15 0.20 -23.86
N SER A 13 15.57 -1.05 -24.08
CA SER A 13 15.41 -2.12 -23.08
C SER A 13 16.23 -1.90 -21.81
N LEU A 14 17.45 -1.35 -21.92
CA LEU A 14 18.27 -1.06 -20.75
C LEU A 14 17.69 0.11 -19.92
N ALA A 15 17.14 1.14 -20.58
CA ALA A 15 16.49 2.26 -19.89
C ALA A 15 15.20 1.85 -19.14
N ILE A 16 14.43 0.89 -19.68
CA ILE A 16 13.25 0.35 -19.01
C ILE A 16 13.63 -0.48 -17.78
N ILE A 17 14.70 -1.29 -17.86
CA ILE A 17 15.16 -2.11 -16.73
C ILE A 17 15.69 -1.21 -15.60
N VAL A 18 16.43 -0.14 -15.90
CA VAL A 18 16.89 0.84 -14.90
C VAL A 18 15.72 1.64 -14.32
N GLY A 19 14.71 1.98 -15.14
CA GLY A 19 13.49 2.65 -14.67
C GLY A 19 12.65 1.81 -13.71
N ILE A 20 12.59 0.49 -13.91
CA ILE A 20 11.90 -0.45 -13.00
C ILE A 20 12.76 -0.74 -11.75
N ALA A 21 14.08 -0.78 -11.86
CA ALA A 21 14.96 -0.93 -10.69
C ALA A 21 14.90 0.29 -9.75
N ALA A 22 14.66 1.49 -10.28
CA ALA A 22 14.48 2.71 -9.48
C ALA A 22 13.18 2.72 -8.66
N THR A 23 12.13 2.01 -9.08
CA THR A 23 10.88 1.91 -8.29
C THR A 23 10.95 0.86 -7.20
N VAL A 24 11.78 -0.18 -7.35
CA VAL A 24 12.04 -1.17 -6.29
C VAL A 24 12.94 -0.59 -5.17
N GLY A 25 13.75 0.43 -5.48
CA GLY A 25 14.65 1.10 -4.53
C GLY A 25 14.00 2.15 -3.61
N TYR A 26 12.76 2.56 -3.85
CA TYR A 26 12.06 3.56 -3.02
C TYR A 26 11.45 2.93 -1.74
N GLY A 27 12.12 1.94 -1.17
CA GLY A 27 11.73 1.25 0.07
C GLY A 27 12.72 1.42 1.23
N ILE A 28 13.89 2.01 1.00
CA ILE A 28 14.91 2.21 2.04
C ILE A 28 14.92 3.69 2.48
N GLY A 29 13.90 4.06 3.24
CA GLY A 29 13.83 5.37 3.88
C GLY A 29 14.78 5.44 5.07
N ILE A 30 15.97 6.01 4.91
CA ILE A 30 16.71 6.58 6.05
C ILE A 30 16.09 7.96 6.33
N ARG A 31 15.04 7.97 7.15
CA ARG A 31 14.60 9.18 7.86
C ARG A 31 15.13 9.05 9.29
N VAL A 32 16.29 9.63 9.56
CA VAL A 32 16.75 9.87 10.93
C VAL A 32 15.85 10.97 11.50
N GLY A 33 14.72 10.57 12.07
CA GLY A 33 13.74 11.47 12.67
C GLY A 33 13.05 10.75 13.81
N ALA A 34 12.83 11.45 14.91
CA ALA A 34 12.06 10.99 16.07
C ALA A 34 10.56 10.88 15.76
N GLY A 35 10.22 10.23 14.64
CA GLY A 35 8.85 9.90 14.27
C GLY A 35 8.35 8.67 15.03
N PRO A 36 7.04 8.38 14.97
CA PRO A 36 6.49 7.15 15.52
C PRO A 36 7.26 5.95 14.97
N ARG A 37 7.71 5.07 15.87
CA ARG A 37 8.33 3.81 15.47
C ARG A 37 7.24 2.95 14.84
N MET A 38 7.57 2.23 13.77
CA MET A 38 6.64 1.34 13.09
C MET A 38 7.25 -0.06 13.03
N SER A 39 6.43 -1.09 13.16
CA SER A 39 6.87 -2.46 12.84
C SER A 39 7.15 -2.59 11.34
N GLU A 40 7.73 -3.72 10.94
CA GLU A 40 7.73 -4.11 9.54
C GLU A 40 6.29 -4.13 8.98
N THR A 41 6.12 -3.61 7.78
CA THR A 41 4.84 -3.66 7.04
C THR A 41 4.62 -5.07 6.51
N LYS A 42 3.49 -5.66 6.85
CA LYS A 42 3.02 -6.94 6.32
C LYS A 42 1.95 -6.72 5.27
N VAL A 43 1.89 -7.59 4.27
CA VAL A 43 0.84 -7.57 3.25
C VAL A 43 -0.15 -8.69 3.54
N PHE A 44 -1.41 -8.32 3.75
CA PHE A 44 -2.50 -9.26 3.95
C PHE A 44 -3.39 -9.23 2.71
N ARG A 45 -3.66 -10.40 2.16
CA ARG A 45 -4.39 -10.54 0.90
C ARG A 45 -5.77 -11.13 1.15
N ASP A 46 -6.73 -10.68 0.36
CA ASP A 46 -8.07 -11.24 0.33
C ASP A 46 -8.71 -11.32 1.73
N VAL A 47 -8.63 -10.24 2.50
CA VAL A 47 -9.15 -10.18 3.88
C VAL A 47 -10.53 -9.53 3.89
N PRO A 48 -11.54 -10.11 4.54
CA PRO A 48 -12.82 -9.44 4.71
C PRO A 48 -12.66 -8.19 5.57
N ALA A 49 -13.08 -7.05 5.02
CA ALA A 49 -13.12 -5.78 5.71
C ALA A 49 -14.54 -5.25 5.79
N SER A 50 -14.86 -4.55 6.88
CA SER A 50 -16.15 -3.92 7.13
C SER A 50 -15.97 -2.45 7.51
N VAL A 51 -16.97 -1.63 7.22
CA VAL A 51 -16.99 -0.20 7.58
C VAL A 51 -18.10 0.06 8.59
N GLY A 52 -17.74 0.66 9.73
CA GLY A 52 -18.65 1.14 10.77
C GLY A 52 -18.07 2.39 11.44
N ASP A 53 -18.91 3.34 11.85
CA ASP A 53 -18.50 4.60 12.50
C ASP A 53 -17.37 5.36 11.77
N SER A 54 -17.40 5.36 10.43
CA SER A 54 -16.37 5.96 9.56
C SER A 54 -14.96 5.35 9.73
N VAL A 55 -14.89 4.11 10.20
CA VAL A 55 -13.67 3.31 10.32
C VAL A 55 -13.79 2.07 9.45
N MET A 56 -12.82 1.87 8.57
CA MET A 56 -12.66 0.62 7.84
C MET A 56 -11.79 -0.31 8.68
N THR A 57 -12.28 -1.52 8.95
CA THR A 57 -11.61 -2.50 9.81
C THR A 57 -11.52 -3.85 9.10
N ALA A 58 -10.37 -4.51 9.20
CA ALA A 58 -10.17 -5.90 8.79
C ALA A 58 -9.55 -6.68 9.95
N PHE A 59 -9.98 -7.93 10.13
CA PHE A 59 -9.46 -8.81 11.17
C PHE A 59 -8.53 -9.87 10.55
N VAL A 60 -7.31 -9.97 11.10
CA VAL A 60 -6.34 -11.02 10.77
C VAL A 60 -5.87 -11.63 12.08
N ASP A 61 -6.04 -12.94 12.25
CA ASP A 61 -5.64 -13.65 13.48
C ASP A 61 -6.17 -12.98 14.77
N ASN A 62 -7.44 -12.54 14.74
CA ASN A 62 -8.11 -11.82 15.83
C ASN A 62 -7.51 -10.43 16.18
N ILE A 63 -6.65 -9.89 15.31
CA ILE A 63 -6.12 -8.53 15.39
C ILE A 63 -6.89 -7.63 14.42
N ALA A 64 -7.43 -6.53 14.95
CA ALA A 64 -8.12 -5.53 14.15
C ALA A 64 -7.11 -4.53 13.57
N TYR A 65 -6.99 -4.50 12.25
CA TYR A 65 -6.30 -3.43 11.54
C TYR A 65 -7.34 -2.41 11.08
N GLY A 66 -7.10 -1.13 11.35
CA GLY A 66 -8.06 -0.08 11.04
C GLY A 66 -7.47 1.12 10.33
N VAL A 67 -8.36 1.86 9.65
CA VAL A 67 -8.14 3.25 9.23
C VAL A 67 -9.39 4.07 9.56
N SER A 68 -9.19 5.18 10.26
CA SER A 68 -10.18 6.24 10.47
C SER A 68 -9.77 7.46 9.64
N GLY A 69 -10.47 7.73 8.53
CA GLY A 69 -10.12 8.80 7.58
C GLY A 69 -9.33 8.33 6.37
N GLU A 70 -8.38 9.15 5.92
CA GLU A 70 -7.68 8.95 4.64
C GLU A 70 -6.57 7.91 4.74
N VAL A 71 -6.42 7.10 3.69
CA VAL A 71 -5.31 6.16 3.52
C VAL A 71 -4.96 6.09 2.04
N PRO A 72 -3.69 5.94 1.66
CA PRO A 72 -3.33 5.65 0.28
C PRO A 72 -4.03 4.39 -0.23
N TRP A 73 -4.50 4.39 -1.48
CA TRP A 73 -5.25 3.26 -2.01
C TRP A 73 -5.13 3.10 -3.52
N VAL A 74 -5.39 1.88 -3.98
CA VAL A 74 -5.52 1.52 -5.39
C VAL A 74 -6.98 1.22 -5.69
N ASP A 75 -7.53 1.83 -6.73
CA ASP A 75 -8.90 1.55 -7.16
C ASP A 75 -9.02 0.25 -7.98
N ALA A 76 -10.24 -0.15 -8.32
CA ALA A 76 -10.49 -1.37 -9.08
C ALA A 76 -9.88 -1.36 -10.49
N SER A 77 -9.56 -0.18 -11.06
CA SER A 77 -8.88 -0.05 -12.36
C SER A 77 -7.35 -0.10 -12.25
N GLY A 78 -6.82 -0.08 -11.02
CA GLY A 78 -5.38 -0.04 -10.74
C GLY A 78 -4.79 1.36 -10.64
N SER A 79 -5.62 2.41 -10.61
CA SER A 79 -5.12 3.77 -10.39
C SER A 79 -4.77 3.98 -8.93
N TRP A 80 -3.65 4.68 -8.69
CA TRP A 80 -3.18 5.03 -7.35
C TRP A 80 -3.79 6.37 -6.88
N HIS A 81 -4.25 6.37 -5.64
CA HIS A 81 -4.76 7.52 -4.92
C HIS A 81 -3.92 7.71 -3.67
N GLY A 82 -3.13 8.78 -3.59
CA GLY A 82 -2.21 8.98 -2.46
C GLY A 82 -2.89 9.28 -1.12
N GLN A 83 -4.18 9.58 -1.14
CA GLN A 83 -4.99 9.94 0.02
C GLN A 83 -6.49 9.77 -0.32
N GLY A 84 -7.37 10.08 0.64
CA GLY A 84 -8.81 9.90 0.52
C GLY A 84 -9.35 8.57 1.06
N TRP A 85 -10.66 8.38 0.91
CA TRP A 85 -11.37 7.18 1.38
C TRP A 85 -11.37 6.09 0.28
N PRO A 86 -11.00 4.84 0.58
CA PRO A 86 -10.95 3.78 -0.45
C PRO A 86 -12.32 3.50 -1.06
N ALA A 87 -12.41 3.41 -2.39
CA ALA A 87 -13.68 3.15 -3.07
C ALA A 87 -14.30 1.78 -2.72
N CYS A 88 -13.49 0.79 -2.34
CA CYS A 88 -13.94 -0.53 -1.87
C CYS A 88 -14.41 -0.54 -0.40
N ALA A 89 -14.42 0.62 0.26
CA ALA A 89 -15.00 0.83 1.57
C ALA A 89 -16.38 1.54 1.54
N PRO A 90 -17.33 1.20 0.62
CA PRO A 90 -18.63 1.86 0.62
C PRO A 90 -19.45 1.40 1.83
N ALA A 91 -20.30 2.29 2.32
CA ALA A 91 -21.05 2.14 3.55
C ALA A 91 -21.71 0.75 3.66
N ARG A 92 -21.32 0.00 4.70
CA ARG A 92 -21.98 -1.22 5.23
C ARG A 92 -21.76 -2.55 4.49
N SER A 93 -20.96 -2.63 3.44
CA SER A 93 -20.67 -3.93 2.78
C SER A 93 -19.36 -4.55 3.24
N GLN A 94 -19.35 -5.87 3.42
CA GLN A 94 -18.11 -6.63 3.57
C GLN A 94 -17.42 -6.74 2.20
N SER A 95 -16.24 -6.14 2.06
CA SER A 95 -15.40 -6.30 0.87
C SER A 95 -14.12 -7.03 1.23
N ARG A 96 -13.74 -8.00 0.40
CA ARG A 96 -12.42 -8.61 0.49
C ARG A 96 -11.38 -7.66 -0.10
N ILE A 97 -10.35 -7.34 0.64
CA ILE A 97 -9.33 -6.38 0.22
C ILE A 97 -7.94 -6.97 0.38
N THR A 98 -6.97 -6.41 -0.34
CA THR A 98 -5.56 -6.56 0.01
C THR A 98 -5.11 -5.27 0.69
N PHE A 99 -4.32 -5.36 1.77
CA PHE A 99 -3.82 -4.17 2.45
C PHE A 99 -2.43 -4.39 3.04
N GLY A 100 -1.69 -3.30 3.18
CA GLY A 100 -0.47 -3.26 3.98
C GLY A 100 -0.81 -2.89 5.42
N GLY A 101 -0.39 -3.69 6.39
CA GLY A 101 -0.63 -3.45 7.81
C GLY A 101 0.65 -3.42 8.63
N ALA A 102 0.70 -2.57 9.65
CA ALA A 102 1.80 -2.51 10.61
C ALA A 102 1.31 -2.06 11.99
N VAL A 103 2.14 -2.26 13.01
CA VAL A 103 1.96 -1.62 14.32
C VAL A 103 2.64 -0.26 14.28
N VAL A 104 1.89 0.80 14.58
CA VAL A 104 2.41 2.17 14.71
C VAL A 104 2.47 2.50 16.20
N TYR A 105 3.69 2.71 16.70
CA TYR A 105 3.94 3.00 18.11
C TYR A 105 3.92 4.50 18.37
N GLY A 106 3.08 4.92 19.31
CA GLY A 106 3.06 6.27 19.85
C GLY A 106 4.27 6.55 20.77
N PRO A 107 4.41 7.80 21.25
CA PRO A 107 5.53 8.21 22.09
C PRO A 107 5.60 7.48 23.43
N THR A 108 4.49 6.92 23.90
CA THR A 108 4.40 6.11 25.13
C THR A 108 4.79 4.64 24.91
N GLY A 109 5.10 4.23 23.67
CA GLY A 109 5.37 2.84 23.32
C GLY A 109 4.12 1.97 23.12
N VAL A 110 2.92 2.53 23.30
CA VAL A 110 1.65 1.86 22.95
C VAL A 110 1.49 1.85 21.44
N GLY A 111 1.15 0.68 20.87
CA GLY A 111 1.04 0.47 19.44
C GLY A 111 -0.40 0.31 18.94
N ASP A 112 -0.69 0.91 17.80
CA ASP A 112 -1.96 0.74 17.07
C ASP A 112 -1.73 -0.11 15.81
N TYR A 113 -2.60 -1.09 15.56
CA TYR A 113 -2.60 -1.84 14.31
C TYR A 113 -3.30 -1.03 13.22
N ARG A 114 -2.55 -0.60 12.21
CA ARG A 114 -3.05 0.32 11.18
C ARG A 114 -2.96 -0.28 9.79
N MET A 115 -3.94 0.04 8.95
CA MET A 115 -3.82 -0.08 7.51
C MET A 115 -2.99 1.10 6.99
N LEU A 116 -1.92 0.80 6.25
CA LEU A 116 -1.04 1.80 5.64
C LEU A 116 -1.39 2.09 4.19
N TRP A 117 -1.98 1.12 3.50
CA TRP A 117 -2.56 1.26 2.17
C TRP A 117 -3.62 0.19 1.94
N VAL A 118 -4.55 0.45 1.01
CA VAL A 118 -5.62 -0.50 0.62
C VAL A 118 -5.62 -0.71 -0.89
N ASP A 119 -5.70 -1.96 -1.34
CA ASP A 119 -5.87 -2.31 -2.75
C ASP A 119 -7.27 -2.89 -2.96
N CYS A 120 -8.04 -2.17 -3.77
CA CYS A 120 -9.42 -2.50 -4.11
C CYS A 120 -9.55 -3.38 -5.36
N ARG A 121 -8.44 -3.80 -5.99
CA ARG A 121 -8.44 -4.79 -7.07
C ARG A 121 -8.59 -6.18 -6.46
N LYS A 122 -9.83 -6.65 -6.40
CA LYS A 122 -10.13 -8.04 -6.10
C LYS A 122 -9.75 -8.92 -7.28
#